data_AF-A0A3A8GEG9-F1
#
_entry.id   AF-A0A3A8GEG9-F1
#
_cell.length_a   1.000
_cell.length_b   1.000
_cell.length_c   1.000
_cell.angle_alpha   90.00
_cell.angle_beta   90.00
_cell.angle_gamma   90.00
#
_symmetry.space_group_name_H-M   'P 1'
#
loop_
_entity.id
_entity.type
_entity.pdbx_description
1 polymer ?
#
loop_
_entity_poly.entity_id
_entity_poly.type
_entity_poly.pdbx_seq_one_letter_code
_entity_poly.pdbx_strand_id
1 'polypeptide(L)'
;MKDKGSRPQTTQELLEQEKAARLGVSSLGKREFMDQFQKLSKSYAVDPGNPGSYACEGCQRCANCMFCKDCDSCHQCTHCTRCELCTNCSHCVECKNCHACAYCVQSENCSSSAYVVMSKNLQDCNYCFGCVGLSKKDFHILNVGFSRTEYFKVMGRLRKELGIP
;
A
#
# COMPACT_ATOMS: atom_id res chain seq x y z
N MET A 1 20.86 28.23 28.73
CA MET A 1 21.20 27.92 27.31
C MET A 1 19.99 28.33 26.46
N LYS A 2 20.18 29.00 25.31
CA LYS A 2 19.05 29.41 24.46
C LYS A 2 18.70 28.26 23.51
N ASP A 3 17.46 27.80 23.61
CA ASP A 3 16.90 26.78 22.73
C ASP A 3 16.87 27.31 21.29
N LYS A 4 17.55 26.63 20.36
CA LYS A 4 17.58 27.00 18.95
C LYS A 4 16.36 26.40 18.25
N GLY A 5 15.20 27.00 18.48
CA GLY A 5 13.97 26.62 17.80
C GLY A 5 14.17 26.59 16.28
N SER A 6 13.89 25.44 15.67
CA SER A 6 14.02 25.22 14.24
C SER A 6 13.23 26.27 13.46
N ARG A 7 13.92 27.03 12.59
CA ARG A 7 13.28 28.04 11.74
C ARG A 7 12.19 27.37 10.90
N PRO A 8 10.94 27.86 10.88
CA PRO A 8 9.93 27.34 9.98
C PRO A 8 10.38 27.57 8.53
N GLN A 9 10.36 26.50 7.74
CA GLN A 9 10.79 26.52 6.34
C GLN A 9 9.85 27.39 5.50
N THR A 10 10.41 28.07 4.51
CA THR A 10 9.65 28.87 3.54
C THR A 10 8.92 27.98 2.54
N THR A 11 7.86 28.52 1.93
CA THR A 11 7.07 27.81 0.90
C THR A 11 7.93 27.38 -0.29
N GLN A 12 8.97 28.14 -0.66
CA GLN A 12 9.90 27.77 -1.73
C GLN A 12 10.81 26.60 -1.31
N GLU A 13 11.40 26.63 -0.11
CA GLU A 13 12.22 25.53 0.41
C GLU A 13 11.42 24.23 0.52
N LEU A 14 10.14 24.30 0.92
CA LEU A 14 9.22 23.15 0.94
C LEU A 14 8.93 22.60 -0.46
N LEU A 15 8.62 23.46 -1.43
CA LEU A 15 8.36 23.06 -2.81
C LEU A 15 9.60 22.46 -3.50
N GLU A 16 10.79 22.98 -3.19
CA GLU A 16 12.06 22.42 -3.68
C GLU A 16 12.38 21.06 -3.05
N GLN A 17 12.12 20.89 -1.74
CA GLN A 17 12.25 19.60 -1.06
C GLN A 17 11.28 18.56 -1.63
N GLU A 18 10.00 18.91 -1.86
CA GLU A 18 9.04 18.03 -2.53
C GLU A 18 9.51 17.64 -3.95
N LYS A 19 10.00 18.61 -4.72
CA LYS A 19 10.50 18.38 -6.09
C LYS A 19 11.73 17.48 -6.10
N ALA A 20 12.65 17.68 -5.15
CA ALA A 20 13.82 16.82 -4.96
C ALA A 20 13.41 15.40 -4.54
N ALA A 21 12.42 15.25 -3.65
CA ALA A 21 11.88 13.96 -3.26
C ALA A 21 11.21 13.22 -4.45
N ARG A 22 10.43 13.93 -5.27
CA ARG A 22 9.84 13.38 -6.51
C ARG A 22 10.93 12.92 -7.48
N LEU A 23 11.97 13.71 -7.70
CA LEU A 23 13.12 13.36 -8.54
C LEU A 23 13.85 12.12 -8.01
N GLY A 24 14.14 12.07 -6.72
CA GLY A 24 14.73 10.92 -6.05
C GLY A 24 13.92 9.64 -6.25
N VAL A 25 12.63 9.65 -5.91
CA VAL A 25 11.73 8.49 -6.10
C VAL A 25 11.59 8.09 -7.57
N SER A 26 11.48 9.07 -8.48
CA SER A 26 11.30 8.82 -9.91
C SER A 26 12.51 8.17 -10.61
N SER A 27 13.69 8.21 -9.99
CA SER A 27 14.95 7.66 -10.51
C SER A 27 15.43 6.38 -9.82
N LEU A 28 14.70 5.87 -8.80
CA LEU A 28 15.05 4.63 -8.10
C LEU A 28 15.03 3.41 -9.04
N GLY A 29 15.94 2.49 -8.79
CA GLY A 29 15.89 1.11 -9.28
C GLY A 29 15.29 0.15 -8.26
N LYS A 30 15.13 -1.12 -8.66
CA LYS A 30 14.50 -2.20 -7.89
C LYS A 30 15.06 -2.35 -6.46
N ARG A 31 16.38 -2.31 -6.28
CA ARG A 31 17.02 -2.54 -4.98
C ARG A 31 16.77 -1.37 -4.03
N GLU A 32 16.97 -0.16 -4.52
CA GLU A 32 16.85 1.08 -3.76
C GLU A 32 15.39 1.33 -3.33
N PHE A 33 14.42 0.93 -4.16
CA PHE A 33 13.00 0.91 -3.80
C PHE A 33 12.70 -0.02 -2.61
N MET A 34 13.19 -1.27 -2.66
CA MET A 34 12.95 -2.26 -1.60
C MET A 34 13.57 -1.84 -0.26
N ASP A 35 14.77 -1.25 -0.27
CA ASP A 35 15.43 -0.74 0.94
C ASP A 35 14.63 0.39 1.62
N GLN A 36 14.01 1.28 0.84
CA GLN A 36 13.16 2.34 1.38
C GLN A 36 11.84 1.78 1.93
N PHE A 37 11.20 0.86 1.21
CA PHE A 37 9.97 0.19 1.65
C PHE A 37 10.16 -0.63 2.95
N GLN A 38 11.29 -1.33 3.10
CA GLN A 38 11.57 -2.10 4.31
C GLN A 38 11.80 -1.21 5.54
N LYS A 39 12.42 -0.03 5.38
CA LYS A 39 12.58 0.96 6.47
C LYS A 39 11.23 1.46 6.97
N LEU A 40 10.31 1.77 6.05
CA LEU A 40 8.95 2.19 6.38
C LEU A 40 8.15 1.07 7.06
N SER A 41 8.31 -0.18 6.61
CA SER A 41 7.56 -1.32 7.17
C SER A 41 7.93 -1.68 8.61
N LYS A 42 9.16 -1.38 9.06
CA LYS A 42 9.67 -1.76 10.39
C LYS A 42 9.14 -0.91 11.55
N SER A 43 8.35 0.14 11.31
CA SER A 43 7.82 1.02 12.36
C SER A 43 6.41 0.67 12.86
N TYR A 44 5.76 -0.37 12.30
CA TYR A 44 4.36 -0.72 12.59
C TYR A 44 4.16 -2.25 12.68
N ALA A 45 3.59 -2.75 13.78
CA ALA A 45 3.21 -4.17 13.97
C ALA A 45 1.98 -4.31 14.89
N VAL A 46 1.15 -5.35 14.67
CA VAL A 46 -0.19 -5.56 15.27
C VAL A 46 -0.47 -7.06 15.49
N ASP A 47 -1.49 -7.40 16.31
CA ASP A 47 -1.85 -8.70 16.92
C ASP A 47 -3.19 -9.30 16.33
N PRO A 48 -3.51 -10.62 16.47
CA PRO A 48 -4.73 -11.29 15.95
C PRO A 48 -5.80 -11.56 17.05
N GLY A 49 -6.98 -12.20 16.87
CA GLY A 49 -7.70 -12.75 15.69
C GLY A 49 -8.53 -14.01 16.07
N ASN A 50 -9.78 -14.17 15.59
CA ASN A 50 -10.70 -15.29 15.96
C ASN A 50 -11.58 -15.74 14.76
N PRO A 51 -12.02 -17.02 14.63
CA PRO A 51 -12.49 -17.58 13.35
C PRO A 51 -14.00 -17.93 13.28
N GLY A 52 -14.46 -18.21 12.05
CA GLY A 52 -15.62 -19.06 11.80
C GLY A 52 -16.17 -18.96 10.37
N SER A 53 -16.09 -20.04 9.58
CA SER A 53 -16.89 -20.28 8.36
C SER A 53 -16.54 -21.60 7.65
N TYR A 54 -17.27 -21.89 6.56
CA TYR A 54 -17.35 -23.18 5.88
C TYR A 54 -17.19 -23.03 4.35
N ALA A 55 -16.70 -24.09 3.68
CA ALA A 55 -16.59 -24.27 2.22
C ALA A 55 -15.79 -23.22 1.42
N CYS A 56 -14.49 -23.47 1.23
CA CYS A 56 -13.61 -22.86 0.22
C CYS A 56 -12.58 -23.90 -0.26
N GLU A 57 -12.00 -23.73 -1.45
CA GLU A 57 -10.95 -24.63 -1.98
C GLU A 57 -9.57 -23.97 -1.85
N GLY A 58 -8.59 -24.69 -1.29
CA GLY A 58 -7.23 -24.19 -1.04
C GLY A 58 -7.14 -23.04 -0.01
N CYS A 59 -8.23 -22.65 0.62
CA CYS A 59 -8.29 -21.52 1.55
C CYS A 59 -8.42 -21.97 3.02
N GLN A 60 -7.81 -21.24 3.95
CA GLN A 60 -7.93 -21.48 5.39
C GLN A 60 -8.78 -20.37 6.04
N ARG A 61 -9.55 -20.66 7.09
CA ARG A 61 -10.22 -19.66 7.98
C ARG A 61 -11.14 -18.59 7.32
N CYS A 62 -11.43 -18.64 6.02
CA CYS A 62 -12.23 -17.63 5.29
C CYS A 62 -13.75 -17.74 5.47
N ALA A 63 -14.48 -16.63 5.30
CA ALA A 63 -15.91 -16.45 5.54
C ALA A 63 -16.61 -15.58 4.49
N ASN A 64 -17.81 -15.94 4.03
CA ASN A 64 -18.60 -15.15 3.05
C ASN A 64 -17.85 -14.76 1.75
N CYS A 65 -16.77 -15.45 1.39
CA CYS A 65 -15.95 -15.15 0.21
C CYS A 65 -16.53 -15.81 -1.06
N MET A 66 -16.32 -15.18 -2.22
CA MET A 66 -16.75 -15.68 -3.52
C MET A 66 -15.60 -15.58 -4.55
N PHE A 67 -15.41 -16.61 -5.39
CA PHE A 67 -14.37 -16.64 -6.43
C PHE A 67 -12.95 -16.30 -5.92
N CYS A 68 -12.60 -16.73 -4.70
CA CYS A 68 -11.28 -16.52 -4.12
C CYS A 68 -10.40 -17.77 -4.24
N LYS A 69 -9.07 -17.59 -4.30
CA LYS A 69 -8.09 -18.67 -4.45
C LYS A 69 -6.89 -18.49 -3.52
N ASP A 70 -6.45 -19.56 -2.87
CA ASP A 70 -5.26 -19.61 -1.99
C ASP A 70 -5.29 -18.58 -0.83
N CYS A 71 -6.48 -18.21 -0.33
CA CYS A 71 -6.65 -17.18 0.70
C CYS A 71 -6.67 -17.76 2.14
N ASP A 72 -6.29 -16.97 3.14
CA ASP A 72 -6.39 -17.34 4.57
C ASP A 72 -7.17 -16.27 5.36
N SER A 73 -8.07 -16.66 6.26
CA SER A 73 -8.73 -15.78 7.24
C SER A 73 -9.51 -14.56 6.68
N CYS A 74 -9.93 -14.59 5.41
CA CYS A 74 -10.65 -13.47 4.77
C CYS A 74 -12.17 -13.46 5.04
N HIS A 75 -12.84 -12.31 4.95
CA HIS A 75 -14.29 -12.13 5.12
C HIS A 75 -14.92 -11.34 3.95
N GLN A 76 -16.05 -11.76 3.37
CA GLN A 76 -16.78 -10.99 2.33
C GLN A 76 -15.92 -10.56 1.12
N CYS A 77 -14.89 -11.33 0.76
CA CYS A 77 -14.02 -11.00 -0.39
C CYS A 77 -14.50 -11.62 -1.71
N THR A 78 -14.31 -10.89 -2.82
CA THR A 78 -14.66 -11.33 -4.19
C THR A 78 -13.44 -11.24 -5.12
N HIS A 79 -13.22 -12.25 -5.96
CA HIS A 79 -12.11 -12.28 -6.94
C HIS A 79 -10.70 -12.02 -6.35
N CYS A 80 -10.44 -12.48 -5.12
CA CYS A 80 -9.15 -12.29 -4.45
C CYS A 80 -8.24 -13.52 -4.57
N THR A 81 -6.92 -13.32 -4.70
CA THR A 81 -5.93 -14.41 -4.87
C THR A 81 -4.79 -14.26 -3.88
N ARG A 82 -4.43 -15.31 -3.14
CA ARG A 82 -3.35 -15.30 -2.13
C ARG A 82 -3.49 -14.22 -1.05
N CYS A 83 -4.72 -13.88 -0.67
CA CYS A 83 -4.97 -12.86 0.36
C CYS A 83 -5.11 -13.47 1.76
N GLU A 84 -4.55 -12.84 2.78
CA GLU A 84 -4.65 -13.23 4.19
C GLU A 84 -5.44 -12.18 5.00
N LEU A 85 -6.30 -12.56 5.96
CA LEU A 85 -7.00 -11.65 6.91
C LEU A 85 -7.83 -10.50 6.30
N CYS A 86 -8.12 -10.49 4.99
CA CYS A 86 -8.79 -9.38 4.32
C CYS A 86 -10.33 -9.40 4.52
N THR A 87 -10.98 -8.25 4.68
CA THR A 87 -12.44 -8.12 4.82
C THR A 87 -13.04 -7.21 3.75
N ASN A 88 -14.17 -7.58 3.13
CA ASN A 88 -14.89 -6.78 2.12
C ASN A 88 -13.98 -6.30 0.97
N CYS A 89 -13.13 -7.19 0.45
CA CYS A 89 -12.16 -6.84 -0.60
C CYS A 89 -12.58 -7.35 -1.99
N SER A 90 -12.26 -6.59 -3.04
CA SER A 90 -12.49 -6.99 -4.44
C SER A 90 -11.23 -6.91 -5.29
N HIS A 91 -11.01 -7.90 -6.17
CA HIS A 91 -9.88 -7.94 -7.11
C HIS A 91 -8.50 -7.73 -6.47
N CYS A 92 -8.29 -8.23 -5.25
CA CYS A 92 -7.02 -8.10 -4.53
C CYS A 92 -6.10 -9.31 -4.73
N VAL A 93 -4.79 -9.09 -4.80
CA VAL A 93 -3.78 -10.14 -5.01
C VAL A 93 -2.66 -10.01 -3.98
N GLU A 94 -2.32 -11.09 -3.27
CA GLU A 94 -1.22 -11.11 -2.28
C GLU A 94 -1.35 -10.05 -1.17
N CYS A 95 -2.59 -9.70 -0.78
CA CYS A 95 -2.85 -8.69 0.25
C CYS A 95 -3.07 -9.30 1.64
N LYS A 96 -2.67 -8.61 2.71
CA LYS A 96 -2.83 -9.07 4.10
C LYS A 96 -3.60 -8.08 4.98
N ASN A 97 -4.59 -8.52 5.74
CA ASN A 97 -5.32 -7.72 6.73
C ASN A 97 -5.92 -6.40 6.16
N CYS A 98 -6.41 -6.43 4.92
CA CYS A 98 -7.02 -5.25 4.28
C CYS A 98 -8.53 -5.23 4.47
N HIS A 99 -9.16 -4.08 4.71
CA HIS A 99 -10.60 -3.92 4.89
C HIS A 99 -11.22 -3.00 3.83
N ALA A 100 -12.35 -3.35 3.22
CA ALA A 100 -13.07 -2.52 2.24
C ALA A 100 -12.19 -2.03 1.06
N CYS A 101 -11.24 -2.85 0.61
CA CYS A 101 -10.25 -2.47 -0.41
C CYS A 101 -10.52 -3.07 -1.81
N ALA A 102 -10.13 -2.35 -2.87
CA ALA A 102 -10.35 -2.78 -4.25
C ALA A 102 -9.08 -2.68 -5.11
N TYR A 103 -8.86 -3.64 -6.01
CA TYR A 103 -7.73 -3.63 -6.96
C TYR A 103 -6.35 -3.45 -6.28
N CYS A 104 -6.16 -4.07 -5.11
CA CYS A 104 -4.92 -3.95 -4.34
C CYS A 104 -3.98 -5.13 -4.63
N VAL A 105 -2.67 -4.87 -4.72
CA VAL A 105 -1.64 -5.89 -5.00
C VAL A 105 -0.52 -5.82 -3.97
N GLN A 106 -0.13 -6.96 -3.38
CA GLN A 106 1.01 -7.09 -2.46
C GLN A 106 0.96 -6.08 -1.29
N SER A 107 -0.23 -5.79 -0.76
CA SER A 107 -0.46 -4.68 0.18
C SER A 107 -1.06 -5.15 1.51
N GLU A 108 -0.69 -4.51 2.62
CA GLU A 108 -0.96 -5.00 3.97
C GLU A 108 -1.64 -3.94 4.86
N ASN A 109 -2.54 -4.33 5.77
CA ASN A 109 -3.21 -3.44 6.74
C ASN A 109 -3.91 -2.21 6.10
N CYS A 110 -4.37 -2.29 4.85
CA CYS A 110 -5.02 -1.17 4.16
C CYS A 110 -6.53 -1.13 4.44
N SER A 111 -7.14 0.04 4.61
CA SER A 111 -8.59 0.21 4.81
C SER A 111 -9.19 1.19 3.81
N SER A 112 -10.37 0.87 3.27
CA SER A 112 -11.17 1.74 2.38
C SER A 112 -10.39 2.32 1.20
N SER A 113 -9.43 1.56 0.67
CA SER A 113 -8.41 2.05 -0.28
C SER A 113 -8.48 1.29 -1.62
N ALA A 114 -8.15 1.97 -2.73
CA ALA A 114 -8.25 1.39 -4.07
C ALA A 114 -7.01 1.64 -4.95
N TYR A 115 -6.72 0.70 -5.87
CA TYR A 115 -5.56 0.79 -6.78
C TYR A 115 -4.22 0.96 -6.04
N VAL A 116 -4.05 0.19 -4.96
CA VAL A 116 -2.88 0.22 -4.09
C VAL A 116 -1.92 -0.92 -4.45
N VAL A 117 -0.62 -0.64 -4.55
CA VAL A 117 0.41 -1.63 -4.87
C VAL A 117 1.55 -1.55 -3.86
N MET A 118 2.02 -2.71 -3.37
CA MET A 118 3.16 -2.83 -2.44
C MET A 118 3.13 -1.82 -1.29
N SER A 119 1.98 -1.62 -0.63
CA SER A 119 1.82 -0.57 0.39
C SER A 119 1.32 -1.13 1.72
N LYS A 120 1.57 -0.45 2.84
CA LYS A 120 1.17 -0.91 4.18
C LYS A 120 0.42 0.15 5.00
N ASN A 121 -0.50 -0.25 5.86
CA ASN A 121 -1.15 0.64 6.84
C ASN A 121 -1.80 1.90 6.20
N LEU A 122 -2.45 1.77 5.05
CA LEU A 122 -3.13 2.89 4.38
C LEU A 122 -4.59 3.01 4.83
N GLN A 123 -5.14 4.22 4.85
CA GLN A 123 -6.57 4.44 5.10
C GLN A 123 -7.15 5.46 4.11
N ASP A 124 -8.27 5.15 3.46
CA ASP A 124 -8.95 6.04 2.51
C ASP A 124 -8.00 6.58 1.40
N CYS A 125 -7.07 5.77 0.90
CA CYS A 125 -6.05 6.19 -0.08
C CYS A 125 -6.24 5.53 -1.45
N ASN A 126 -6.04 6.29 -2.54
CA ASN A 126 -6.18 5.77 -3.90
C ASN A 126 -4.92 6.00 -4.73
N TYR A 127 -4.59 5.07 -5.63
CA TYR A 127 -3.40 5.20 -6.49
C TYR A 127 -2.12 5.41 -5.66
N CYS A 128 -1.80 4.43 -4.82
CA CYS A 128 -0.60 4.44 -3.99
C CYS A 128 0.34 3.28 -4.34
N PHE A 129 1.65 3.55 -4.36
CA PHE A 129 2.68 2.57 -4.73
C PHE A 129 3.85 2.62 -3.74
N GLY A 130 4.14 1.55 -3.01
CA GLY A 130 5.22 1.57 -2.01
C GLY A 130 4.92 2.38 -0.73
N CYS A 131 3.69 2.87 -0.56
CA CYS A 131 3.36 3.82 0.51
C CYS A 131 3.15 3.11 1.86
N VAL A 132 3.42 3.81 2.96
CA VAL A 132 3.19 3.28 4.31
C VAL A 132 2.61 4.35 5.23
N GLY A 133 1.50 4.05 5.91
CA GLY A 133 0.96 4.91 6.98
C GLY A 133 0.29 6.21 6.52
N LEU A 134 -0.12 6.32 5.26
CA LEU A 134 -0.89 7.47 4.77
C LEU A 134 -2.39 7.32 5.09
N SER A 135 -3.04 8.46 5.33
CA SER A 135 -4.50 8.55 5.41
C SER A 135 -5.00 9.66 4.48
N LYS A 136 -6.05 9.38 3.69
CA LYS A 136 -6.71 10.34 2.77
C LYS A 136 -5.73 10.99 1.78
N LYS A 137 -4.89 10.18 1.14
CA LYS A 137 -3.89 10.61 0.15
C LYS A 137 -4.05 9.83 -1.16
N ASP A 138 -4.01 10.58 -2.27
CA ASP A 138 -4.08 10.02 -3.62
C ASP A 138 -2.80 10.32 -4.42
N PHE A 139 -2.44 9.45 -5.36
CA PHE A 139 -1.28 9.61 -6.27
C PHE A 139 0.07 9.73 -5.55
N HIS A 140 0.35 8.83 -4.60
CA HIS A 140 1.62 8.82 -3.86
C HIS A 140 2.49 7.61 -4.23
N ILE A 141 3.80 7.81 -4.30
CA ILE A 141 4.81 6.75 -4.47
C ILE A 141 5.83 6.90 -3.36
N LEU A 142 6.07 5.86 -2.55
CA LEU A 142 6.93 5.89 -1.35
C LEU A 142 6.64 7.10 -0.44
N ASN A 143 5.36 7.36 -0.17
CA ASN A 143 4.85 8.53 0.57
C ASN A 143 5.10 9.92 -0.05
N VAL A 144 5.71 10.01 -1.23
CA VAL A 144 5.86 11.26 -1.97
C VAL A 144 4.67 11.45 -2.91
N GLY A 145 3.96 12.58 -2.81
CA GLY A 145 2.83 12.91 -3.69
C GLY A 145 3.29 13.36 -5.08
N PHE A 146 2.63 12.86 -6.13
CA PHE A 146 2.90 13.17 -7.54
C PHE A 146 1.66 13.79 -8.21
N SER A 147 1.85 14.50 -9.33
CA SER A 147 0.73 14.78 -10.22
C SER A 147 0.23 13.49 -10.89
N ARG A 148 -1.05 13.47 -11.29
CA ARG A 148 -1.69 12.30 -11.93
C ARG A 148 -0.89 11.75 -13.12
N THR A 149 -0.37 12.63 -13.98
CA THR A 149 0.38 12.25 -15.19
C THR A 149 1.75 11.68 -14.85
N GLU A 150 2.47 12.28 -13.91
CA GLU A 150 3.77 11.76 -13.43
C GLU A 150 3.60 10.42 -12.71
N TYR A 151 2.57 10.29 -11.87
CA TYR A 151 2.25 9.05 -11.15
C TYR A 151 2.14 7.86 -12.11
N PHE A 152 1.28 7.94 -13.13
CA PHE A 152 1.11 6.83 -14.08
C PHE A 152 2.37 6.52 -14.89
N LYS A 153 3.18 7.54 -15.21
CA LYS A 153 4.47 7.37 -15.91
C LYS A 153 5.50 6.63 -15.03
N VAL A 154 5.66 7.03 -13.77
CA VAL A 154 6.61 6.39 -12.84
C VAL A 154 6.12 5.00 -12.44
N MET A 155 4.83 4.84 -12.14
CA MET A 155 4.21 3.55 -11.80
C MET A 155 4.34 2.52 -12.93
N GLY A 156 4.12 2.93 -14.19
CA GLY A 156 4.28 2.05 -15.35
C GLY A 156 5.73 1.60 -15.60
N ARG A 157 6.73 2.37 -15.16
CA ARG A 157 8.14 1.96 -15.11
C ARG A 157 8.38 0.97 -13.97
N LEU A 158 7.99 1.34 -12.74
CA LEU A 158 8.23 0.54 -11.54
C LEU A 158 7.57 -0.85 -11.59
N ARG A 159 6.34 -0.98 -12.12
CA ARG A 159 5.70 -2.30 -12.33
C ARG A 159 6.56 -3.24 -13.16
N LYS A 160 7.13 -2.75 -14.27
CA LYS A 160 8.00 -3.54 -15.17
C LYS A 160 9.31 -3.94 -14.49
N GLU A 161 9.95 -3.01 -13.78
CA GLU A 161 11.21 -3.29 -13.08
C GLU A 161 11.04 -4.25 -11.90
N LEU A 162 9.92 -4.17 -11.19
CA LEU A 162 9.64 -5.02 -10.03
C LEU A 162 9.07 -6.39 -10.41
N GLY A 163 8.45 -6.52 -11.60
CA GLY A 163 7.85 -7.76 -12.09
C GLY A 163 6.41 -7.96 -11.60
N ILE A 164 5.68 -6.87 -11.36
CA ILE A 164 4.33 -6.88 -10.82
C ILE A 164 3.32 -6.93 -11.98
N PRO A 165 2.38 -7.89 -12.01
CA PRO A 165 1.34 -7.98 -13.04
C PRO A 165 0.37 -6.79 -12.97
#